data_AF-A0A8X6XY67-F1
#
_entry.id   AF-A0A8X6XY67-F1
#
_cell.length_a   1.000
_cell.length_b   1.000
_cell.length_c   1.000
_cell.angle_alpha   90.00
_cell.angle_beta   90.00
_cell.angle_gamma   90.00
#
_symmetry.space_group_name_H-M   'P 1'
#
loop_
_entity.id
_entity.type
_entity.pdbx_description
1 polymer ?
#
loop_
_entity_poly.entity_id
_entity_poly.type
_entity_poly.pdbx_seq_one_letter_code
_entity_poly.pdbx_strand_id
1 'polypeptide(L)'
;MEDRLEVRIRDILNSLIAKSSVSCVHNHENAISQANSKLKLEIKLPEIPLPVFRGRYDEWPSFKSQFDNVITNNNDLNESQKLYYLKASLQGDAKLLEAVDDSFESLITALKTRFENKRLLTETHMNAILEIEKLTSESARDIRSMTDILNKNIRALKRNNLSDLLLLNIYHSEKKIDRETRKQFEQY
;
A
#
# COMPACT_ATOMS: atom_id res chain seq x y z
N MET A 1 -30.36 42.15 30.67
CA MET A 1 -29.12 42.55 31.39
C MET A 1 -27.85 42.14 30.62
N GLU A 2 -27.96 41.52 29.43
CA GLU A 2 -26.84 41.16 28.54
C GLU A 2 -26.19 42.33 27.76
N ASP A 3 -26.92 43.40 27.41
CA ASP A 3 -26.43 44.40 26.44
C ASP A 3 -25.21 45.23 26.91
N ARG A 4 -24.95 45.31 28.22
CA ARG A 4 -23.79 46.05 28.75
C ARG A 4 -22.46 45.30 28.62
N LEU A 5 -22.50 43.97 28.54
CA LEU A 5 -21.29 43.14 28.41
C LEU A 5 -20.81 43.12 26.96
N GLU A 6 -21.74 42.96 26.01
CA GLU A 6 -21.49 43.01 24.56
C GLU A 6 -20.84 44.33 24.13
N VAL A 7 -21.37 45.46 24.62
CA VAL A 7 -20.84 46.80 24.29
C VAL A 7 -19.42 46.97 24.84
N ARG A 8 -19.16 46.52 26.08
CA ARG A 8 -17.81 46.59 26.67
C ARG A 8 -16.80 45.71 25.94
N ILE A 9 -17.19 44.51 25.50
CA ILE A 9 -16.31 43.61 24.74
C ILE A 9 -15.96 44.26 23.40
N ARG A 10 -16.95 44.86 22.71
CA ARG A 10 -16.74 45.55 21.44
C ARG A 10 -15.83 46.76 21.58
N ASP A 11 -15.99 47.56 22.64
CA ASP A 11 -15.13 48.73 22.90
C ASP A 11 -13.69 48.33 23.22
N ILE A 12 -13.49 47.24 23.98
CA ILE A 12 -12.16 46.71 24.28
C ILE A 12 -11.48 46.23 23.00
N LEU A 13 -12.19 45.48 22.14
CA LEU A 13 -11.68 45.01 20.86
C LEU A 13 -11.30 46.19 19.95
N ASN A 14 -12.17 47.20 19.84
CA ASN A 14 -11.90 48.39 19.04
C ASN A 14 -10.70 49.19 19.57
N SER A 15 -10.52 49.26 20.90
CA SER A 15 -9.36 49.92 21.51
C SER A 15 -8.04 49.16 21.28
N LEU A 16 -8.08 47.83 21.21
CA LEU A 16 -6.91 47.00 20.91
C LEU A 16 -6.52 47.11 19.44
N ILE A 17 -7.51 47.13 18.54
CA ILE A 17 -7.30 47.32 17.11
C ILE A 17 -6.74 48.73 16.85
N ALA A 18 -7.28 49.76 17.49
CA ALA A 18 -6.78 51.14 17.38
C ALA A 18 -5.37 51.33 17.97
N LYS A 19 -5.00 50.56 19.00
CA LYS A 19 -3.64 50.56 19.56
C LYS A 19 -2.64 49.81 18.68
N SER A 20 -3.09 48.87 17.85
CA SER A 20 -2.24 48.19 16.86
C SER A 20 -1.98 49.02 15.59
N SER A 21 -2.78 50.08 15.34
CA SER A 21 -2.73 50.85 14.09
C SER A 21 -1.96 52.19 14.17
N VAL A 22 -1.24 52.47 15.26
CA VAL A 22 -0.32 53.63 15.33
C VAL A 22 1.12 53.15 15.51
N SER A 23 1.71 52.67 14.42
CA SER A 23 3.11 52.98 14.08
C SER A 23 3.42 52.62 12.61
N CYS A 24 3.70 53.68 11.85
CA CYS A 24 4.41 53.80 10.57
C CYS A 24 4.05 52.90 9.36
N VAL A 25 3.50 53.60 8.36
CA VAL A 25 3.33 53.26 6.95
C VAL A 25 4.68 53.10 6.24
N HIS A 26 4.97 51.90 5.71
CA HIS A 26 5.45 51.62 4.33
C HIS A 26 5.78 50.13 4.16
N ASN A 27 5.26 49.52 3.07
CA ASN A 27 5.50 48.16 2.55
C ASN A 27 4.62 47.03 3.15
N HIS A 28 3.33 46.98 2.80
CA HIS A 28 2.39 46.00 3.38
C HIS A 28 1.44 45.31 2.39
N GLU A 29 1.95 44.81 1.26
CA GLU A 29 1.22 43.80 0.43
C GLU A 29 1.89 42.41 0.41
N ASN A 30 3.21 42.32 0.61
CA ASN A 30 3.92 41.02 0.59
C ASN A 30 3.94 40.27 1.94
N ALA A 31 3.63 40.93 3.06
CA ALA A 31 3.74 40.32 4.40
C ALA A 31 2.49 39.49 4.79
N ILE A 32 1.30 39.86 4.32
CA ILE A 32 0.04 39.17 4.66
C ILE A 32 -0.03 37.79 3.98
N SER A 33 0.51 37.67 2.76
CA SER A 33 0.61 36.39 2.05
C SER A 33 1.62 35.41 2.67
N GLN A 34 2.63 35.91 3.40
CA GLN A 34 3.61 35.08 4.12
C GLN A 34 3.16 34.68 5.54
N ALA A 35 2.25 35.44 6.16
CA ALA A 35 1.67 35.07 7.46
C ALA A 35 0.59 33.98 7.34
N ASN A 36 -0.17 33.97 6.23
CA ASN A 36 -1.21 32.97 5.97
C ASN A 36 -0.66 31.58 5.58
N SER A 37 0.61 31.45 5.20
CA SER A 37 1.23 30.14 4.91
C SER A 37 1.79 29.43 6.15
N LYS A 38 1.89 30.12 7.30
CA LYS A 38 2.47 29.58 8.55
C LYS A 38 1.45 29.12 9.60
N LEU A 39 0.16 29.33 9.36
CA LEU A 39 -0.92 28.74 10.16
C LEU A 39 -1.60 27.61 9.38
N LYS A 40 -0.81 26.71 8.82
CA LYS A 40 -1.32 25.38 8.49
C LYS A 40 -1.56 24.72 9.85
N LEU A 41 -2.82 24.65 10.28
CA LEU A 41 -3.24 23.75 11.34
C LEU A 41 -2.76 22.37 10.91
N GLU A 42 -1.60 21.98 11.43
CA GLU A 42 -0.97 20.72 11.16
C GLU A 42 -1.83 19.67 11.84
N ILE A 43 -2.85 19.19 11.13
CA ILE A 43 -3.49 17.92 11.45
C ILE A 43 -2.33 16.93 11.40
N LYS A 44 -1.79 16.61 12.58
CA LYS A 44 -0.69 15.67 12.75
C LYS A 44 -1.28 14.30 12.48
N LEU A 45 -1.30 13.96 11.19
CA LEU A 45 -1.68 12.62 10.74
C LEU A 45 -0.72 11.64 11.41
N PRO A 46 -1.22 10.46 11.83
CA PRO A 46 -0.34 9.42 12.32
C PRO A 46 0.74 9.16 11.27
N GLU A 47 1.98 9.06 11.74
CA GLU A 47 3.13 8.80 10.89
C GLU A 47 2.88 7.51 10.10
N ILE A 48 3.03 7.57 8.77
CA ILE A 48 2.79 6.41 7.92
C ILE A 48 3.87 5.38 8.26
N PRO A 49 3.51 4.20 8.80
CA PRO A 49 4.50 3.22 9.19
C PRO A 49 5.24 2.71 7.95
N LEU A 50 6.52 2.43 8.10
CA LEU A 50 7.32 1.83 7.04
C LEU A 50 6.69 0.48 6.66
N PRO A 51 6.38 0.23 5.37
CA PRO A 51 5.78 -1.03 4.95
C PRO A 51 6.77 -2.17 5.21
N VAL A 52 6.27 -3.31 5.64
CA VAL A 52 7.06 -4.51 5.97
C VAL A 52 6.76 -5.59 4.95
N PHE A 53 7.82 -6.24 4.45
CA PHE A 53 7.71 -7.35 3.52
C PHE A 53 8.38 -8.59 4.07
N ARG A 54 7.60 -9.66 4.27
CA ARG A 54 8.07 -10.92 4.85
C ARG A 54 8.56 -11.95 3.82
N GLY A 55 8.41 -11.66 2.52
CA GLY A 55 8.73 -12.58 1.44
C GLY A 55 7.57 -13.44 0.97
N ARG A 56 6.32 -13.07 1.27
CA ARG A 56 5.14 -13.77 0.74
C ARG A 56 4.72 -13.21 -0.62
N TYR A 57 4.45 -14.09 -1.57
CA TYR A 57 4.08 -13.70 -2.93
C TYR A 57 2.81 -12.85 -3.00
N ASP A 58 1.81 -13.15 -2.16
CA ASP A 58 0.54 -12.41 -2.10
C ASP A 58 0.70 -10.98 -1.54
N GLU A 59 1.68 -10.77 -0.66
CA GLU A 59 1.99 -9.46 -0.06
C GLU A 59 2.79 -8.56 -1.02
N TRP A 60 3.56 -9.15 -1.95
CA TRP A 60 4.48 -8.41 -2.82
C TRP A 60 3.83 -7.25 -3.60
N PRO A 61 2.69 -7.42 -4.30
CA PRO A 61 2.08 -6.32 -5.05
C PRO A 61 1.63 -5.17 -4.16
N SER A 62 1.17 -5.46 -2.95
CA SER A 62 0.75 -4.43 -2.00
C SER A 62 1.96 -3.70 -1.43
N PHE A 63 2.99 -4.45 -1.02
CA PHE A 63 4.25 -3.88 -0.53
C PHE A 63 4.89 -2.97 -1.57
N LYS A 64 5.03 -3.44 -2.82
CA LYS A 64 5.68 -2.67 -3.89
C LYS A 64 4.97 -1.34 -4.13
N SER A 65 3.64 -1.36 -4.20
CA SER A 65 2.84 -0.14 -4.39
C SER A 65 2.98 0.83 -3.21
N GLN A 66 2.94 0.33 -1.97
CA GLN A 66 3.11 1.17 -0.78
C GLN A 66 4.52 1.76 -0.70
N PHE A 67 5.54 0.93 -0.89
CA PHE A 67 6.94 1.35 -0.87
C PHE A 67 7.25 2.36 -1.98
N ASP A 68 6.68 2.18 -3.17
CA ASP A 68 6.87 3.13 -4.26
C ASP A 68 6.28 4.49 -3.97
N ASN A 69 5.08 4.53 -3.38
CA ASN A 69 4.41 5.78 -3.03
C ASN A 69 5.12 6.52 -1.88
N VAL A 70 5.70 5.80 -0.92
CA VAL A 70 6.30 6.40 0.29
C VAL A 70 7.79 6.73 0.08
N ILE A 71 8.54 5.84 -0.58
CA ILE A 71 10.00 5.89 -0.63
C ILE A 71 10.52 6.08 -2.07
N THR A 72 10.10 5.26 -3.03
CA THR A 72 10.69 5.29 -4.39
C THR A 72 10.40 6.62 -5.10
N ASN A 73 9.16 7.10 -5.02
CA ASN A 73 8.70 8.34 -5.67
C ASN A 73 8.99 9.60 -4.85
N ASN A 74 9.62 9.46 -3.68
CA ASN A 74 10.05 10.59 -2.88
C ASN A 74 11.37 11.15 -3.42
N ASN A 75 11.33 12.42 -3.87
CA ASN A 75 12.48 13.12 -4.45
C ASN A 75 13.43 13.68 -3.37
N ASP A 76 12.99 13.74 -2.11
CA ASP A 76 13.80 14.24 -1.00
C ASP A 76 14.77 13.16 -0.47
N LEU A 77 14.61 11.91 -0.89
CA LEU A 77 15.44 10.78 -0.48
C LEU A 77 16.50 10.46 -1.54
N ASN A 78 17.76 10.36 -1.10
CA ASN A 78 18.84 9.87 -1.94
C ASN A 78 18.84 8.33 -2.04
N GLU A 79 19.64 7.78 -2.95
CA GLU A 79 19.66 6.34 -3.22
C GLU A 79 20.09 5.50 -2.00
N SER A 80 21.07 5.97 -1.22
CA SER A 80 21.52 5.29 0.00
C SER A 80 20.43 5.26 1.09
N GLN A 81 19.66 6.33 1.23
CA GLN A 81 18.51 6.38 2.13
C GLN A 81 17.41 5.43 1.66
N LYS A 82 17.11 5.40 0.35
CA LYS A 82 16.14 4.45 -0.23
C LYS A 82 16.54 3.00 0.03
N LEU A 83 17.83 2.67 -0.14
CA LEU A 83 18.38 1.36 0.19
C LEU A 83 18.24 1.04 1.69
N TYR A 84 18.57 1.99 2.57
CA TYR A 84 18.44 1.79 4.01
C TYR A 84 16.99 1.47 4.41
N TYR A 85 16.02 2.23 3.89
CA TYR A 85 14.60 1.97 4.13
C TYR A 85 14.15 0.65 3.50
N LEU A 86 14.64 0.32 2.30
CA LEU A 86 14.36 -0.99 1.69
C LEU A 86 14.82 -2.12 2.60
N LYS A 87 16.08 -2.10 3.05
CA LYS A 87 16.63 -3.11 3.98
C LYS A 87 15.84 -3.19 5.30
N ALA A 88 15.45 -2.05 5.86
CA ALA A 88 14.64 -1.99 7.08
C ALA A 88 13.22 -2.56 6.90
N SER A 89 12.66 -2.45 5.69
CA SER A 89 11.36 -3.02 5.31
C SER A 89 11.38 -4.54 5.13
N LEU A 90 12.54 -5.17 4.89
CA LEU A 90 12.62 -6.60 4.62
C LEU A 90 12.68 -7.43 5.91
N GLN A 91 11.85 -8.47 5.96
CA GLN A 91 11.81 -9.45 7.05
C GLN A 91 11.68 -10.88 6.46
N GLY A 92 11.94 -11.89 7.28
CA GLY A 92 11.76 -13.29 6.90
C GLY A 92 12.53 -13.66 5.62
N ASP A 93 11.84 -14.31 4.69
CA ASP A 93 12.43 -14.84 3.45
C ASP A 93 12.90 -13.74 2.49
N ALA A 94 12.32 -12.54 2.59
CA ALA A 94 12.74 -11.40 1.79
C ALA A 94 14.09 -10.85 2.25
N LYS A 95 14.42 -10.96 3.54
CA LYS A 95 15.71 -10.50 4.08
C LYS A 95 16.87 -11.39 3.62
N LEU A 96 16.61 -12.64 3.29
CA LEU A 96 17.61 -13.58 2.76
C LEU A 96 18.14 -13.18 1.37
N LEU A 97 17.47 -12.26 0.66
CA LEU A 97 17.95 -11.71 -0.61
C LEU A 97 18.94 -10.57 -0.45
N GLU A 98 19.07 -10.01 0.75
CA GLU A 98 19.97 -8.89 1.00
C GLU A 98 21.44 -9.35 0.94
N ALA A 99 22.22 -8.76 0.04
CA ALA A 99 23.67 -8.88 0.02
C ALA A 99 24.35 -7.67 0.69
N VAL A 100 25.62 -7.88 1.08
CA VAL A 100 26.42 -6.85 1.78
C VAL A 100 26.67 -5.63 0.90
N ASP A 101 26.93 -5.84 -0.40
CA ASP A 101 27.30 -4.80 -1.36
C ASP A 101 26.15 -4.38 -2.30
N ASP A 102 24.89 -4.61 -1.89
CA ASP A 102 23.74 -4.26 -2.73
C ASP A 102 23.52 -2.74 -2.85
N SER A 103 23.28 -2.27 -4.08
CA SER A 103 22.66 -0.97 -4.34
C SER A 103 21.13 -1.05 -4.23
N PHE A 104 20.46 0.11 -4.18
CA PHE A 104 19.00 0.14 -4.20
C PHE A 104 18.44 -0.57 -5.44
N GLU A 105 19.03 -0.29 -6.60
CA GLU A 105 18.63 -0.89 -7.88
C GLU A 105 18.88 -2.41 -7.92
N SER A 106 20.02 -2.88 -7.41
CA SER A 106 20.34 -4.32 -7.33
C SER A 106 19.30 -5.05 -6.48
N LEU A 107 19.08 -4.59 -5.25
CA LEU A 107 18.20 -5.25 -4.30
C LEU A 107 16.74 -5.23 -4.75
N ILE A 108 16.24 -4.08 -5.24
CA ILE A 108 14.85 -4.01 -5.73
C ILE A 108 14.66 -4.89 -6.97
N THR A 109 15.66 -5.02 -7.83
CA THR A 109 15.61 -5.90 -8.99
C THR A 109 15.62 -7.36 -8.57
N ALA A 110 16.48 -7.76 -7.64
CA ALA A 110 16.49 -9.12 -7.09
C ALA A 110 15.14 -9.49 -6.46
N LEU A 111 14.53 -8.58 -5.71
CA LEU A 111 13.20 -8.76 -5.14
C LEU A 111 12.12 -8.90 -6.22
N LYS A 112 12.14 -8.06 -7.26
CA LYS A 112 11.23 -8.18 -8.41
C LYS A 112 11.40 -9.52 -9.12
N THR A 113 12.63 -9.92 -9.44
CA THR A 113 12.89 -11.19 -10.13
C THR A 113 12.37 -12.38 -9.33
N ARG A 114 12.51 -12.37 -8.00
CA ARG A 114 12.06 -13.48 -7.16
C ARG A 114 10.55 -13.46 -6.89
N PHE A 115 9.96 -12.29 -6.61
CA PHE A 115 8.58 -12.18 -6.11
C PHE A 115 7.57 -11.63 -7.13
N GLU A 116 8.02 -10.99 -8.21
CA GLU A 116 7.17 -10.51 -9.32
C GLU A 116 6.92 -11.62 -10.37
N ASN A 117 6.96 -12.88 -9.95
CA ASN A 117 6.60 -14.00 -10.82
C ASN A 117 5.07 -14.11 -10.92
N LYS A 118 4.51 -13.53 -11.99
CA LYS A 118 3.07 -13.54 -12.28
C LYS A 118 2.47 -14.95 -12.27
N ARG A 119 3.20 -15.95 -12.77
CA ARG A 119 2.75 -17.36 -12.79
C ARG A 119 2.55 -17.89 -11.38
N LEU A 120 3.52 -17.66 -10.49
CA LEU A 120 3.47 -18.17 -9.11
C LEU A 120 2.44 -17.41 -8.26
N LEU A 121 2.26 -16.11 -8.49
CA LEU A 121 1.20 -15.33 -7.86
C LEU A 121 -0.18 -15.86 -8.24
N THR A 122 -0.36 -16.14 -9.53
CA THR A 122 -1.56 -16.76 -10.09
C THR A 122 -1.80 -18.18 -9.52
N GLU A 123 -0.75 -19.01 -9.44
CA GLU A 123 -0.81 -20.35 -8.84
C GLU A 123 -1.21 -20.30 -7.36
N THR A 124 -0.65 -19.37 -6.59
CA THR A 124 -0.97 -19.19 -5.17
C THR A 124 -2.45 -18.87 -4.98
N HIS A 125 -2.99 -17.92 -5.74
CA HIS A 125 -4.41 -17.56 -5.66
C HIS A 125 -5.34 -18.66 -6.19
N MET A 126 -4.90 -19.46 -7.16
CA MET A 126 -5.64 -20.62 -7.65
C MET A 126 -5.70 -21.74 -6.62
N ASN A 127 -4.57 -22.12 -6.05
CA ASN A 127 -4.52 -23.15 -5.00
C ASN A 127 -5.39 -22.71 -3.82
N ALA A 128 -5.33 -21.44 -3.43
CA ALA A 128 -6.21 -20.90 -2.38
C ALA A 128 -7.71 -20.95 -2.71
N ILE A 129 -8.12 -21.02 -3.99
CA ILE A 129 -9.51 -21.24 -4.41
C ILE A 129 -9.84 -22.74 -4.44
N LEU A 130 -8.90 -23.56 -4.93
CA LEU A 130 -9.07 -25.01 -5.08
C LEU A 130 -9.03 -25.78 -3.77
N GLU A 131 -8.30 -25.26 -2.78
CA GLU A 131 -8.12 -25.83 -1.44
C GLU A 131 -9.21 -25.36 -0.45
N ILE A 132 -10.18 -24.56 -0.91
CA ILE A 132 -11.33 -24.17 -0.07
C ILE A 132 -12.06 -25.45 0.37
N GLU A 133 -11.99 -25.73 1.67
CA GLU A 133 -12.61 -26.91 2.26
C GLU A 133 -14.14 -26.88 2.12
N LYS A 134 -14.71 -28.07 1.98
CA LYS A 134 -16.17 -28.25 1.99
C LYS A 134 -16.68 -27.83 3.36
N LEU A 135 -17.59 -26.86 3.40
CA LEU A 135 -18.28 -26.49 4.63
C LEU A 135 -19.03 -27.71 5.19
N THR A 136 -18.63 -28.16 6.37
CA THR A 136 -19.21 -29.32 7.07
C THR A 136 -20.26 -28.93 8.10
N SER A 137 -20.47 -27.63 8.32
CA SER A 137 -21.41 -27.08 9.30
C SER A 137 -22.25 -25.95 8.70
N GLU A 138 -23.52 -25.88 9.10
CA GLU A 138 -24.47 -24.84 8.67
C GLU A 138 -24.21 -23.53 9.43
N SER A 139 -23.24 -22.76 8.94
CA SER A 139 -22.86 -21.48 9.52
C SER A 139 -22.87 -20.38 8.44
N ALA A 140 -23.77 -19.41 8.60
CA ALA A 140 -23.79 -18.23 7.74
C ALA A 140 -22.49 -17.42 7.80
N ARG A 141 -21.73 -17.52 8.90
CA ARG A 141 -20.42 -16.87 9.06
C ARG A 141 -19.39 -17.54 8.15
N ASP A 142 -19.40 -18.86 8.08
CA ASP A 142 -18.40 -19.63 7.33
C ASP A 142 -18.65 -19.49 5.83
N ILE A 143 -19.92 -19.43 5.39
CA ILE A 143 -20.29 -19.10 4.00
C ILE A 143 -19.80 -17.70 3.61
N ARG A 144 -19.96 -16.69 4.48
CA ARG A 144 -19.46 -15.34 4.21
C ARG A 144 -17.94 -15.31 4.13
N SER A 145 -17.25 -15.94 5.08
CA SER A 145 -15.79 -16.02 5.08
C SER A 145 -15.26 -16.70 3.82
N MET A 146 -15.87 -17.80 3.40
CA MET A 146 -15.56 -18.48 2.14
C MET A 146 -15.77 -17.56 0.93
N THR A 147 -16.90 -16.84 0.90
CA THR A 147 -17.21 -15.87 -0.17
C THR A 147 -16.20 -14.73 -0.22
N ASP A 148 -15.74 -14.24 0.93
CA ASP A 148 -14.72 -13.20 1.02
C ASP A 148 -13.36 -13.70 0.52
N ILE A 149 -12.97 -14.92 0.86
CA ILE A 149 -11.75 -15.58 0.36
C ILE A 149 -11.81 -15.74 -1.16
N LEU A 150 -12.93 -16.25 -1.70
CA LEU A 150 -13.15 -16.39 -3.14
C LEU A 150 -13.03 -15.04 -3.84
N ASN A 151 -13.75 -14.03 -3.36
CA ASN A 151 -13.76 -12.70 -3.95
C ASN A 151 -12.38 -12.02 -3.87
N LYS A 152 -11.63 -12.22 -2.78
CA LYS A 152 -10.25 -11.73 -2.66
C LYS A 152 -9.37 -12.34 -3.76
N ASN A 153 -9.37 -13.66 -3.88
CA ASN A 153 -8.53 -14.37 -4.85
C ASN A 153 -8.95 -14.07 -6.29
N ILE A 154 -10.25 -14.06 -6.62
CA ILE A 154 -10.75 -13.72 -7.96
C ILE A 154 -10.33 -12.29 -8.35
N ARG A 155 -10.41 -11.31 -7.44
CA ARG A 155 -9.94 -9.94 -7.71
C ARG A 155 -8.44 -9.90 -8.02
N ALA A 156 -7.64 -10.65 -7.28
CA ALA A 156 -6.20 -10.75 -7.53
C ALA A 156 -5.89 -11.42 -8.88
N LEU A 157 -6.62 -12.49 -9.23
CA LEU A 157 -6.49 -13.20 -10.49
C LEU A 157 -6.90 -12.33 -11.70
N LYS A 158 -7.99 -11.56 -11.59
CA LYS A 158 -8.42 -10.62 -12.65
C LYS A 158 -7.33 -9.61 -13.00
N ARG A 159 -6.54 -9.17 -12.01
CA ARG A 159 -5.42 -8.24 -12.23
C ARG A 159 -4.25 -8.90 -12.98
N ASN A 160 -4.05 -10.21 -12.85
CA ASN A 160 -2.90 -10.93 -13.40
C ASN A 160 -3.14 -11.55 -14.80
N ASN A 161 -4.21 -11.14 -15.48
CA ASN A 161 -4.60 -11.56 -16.83
C ASN A 161 -5.16 -13.00 -16.92
N LEU A 162 -6.35 -13.14 -17.51
CA LEU A 162 -7.12 -14.40 -17.54
C LEU A 162 -6.51 -15.49 -18.42
N SER A 163 -5.70 -15.12 -19.42
CA SER A 163 -5.08 -16.07 -20.35
C SER A 163 -4.08 -17.00 -19.66
N ASP A 164 -3.29 -16.47 -18.74
CA ASP A 164 -2.34 -17.27 -17.94
C ASP A 164 -3.09 -18.21 -16.98
N LEU A 165 -4.30 -17.85 -16.56
CA LEU A 165 -5.17 -18.70 -15.73
C LEU A 165 -5.71 -19.89 -16.49
N LEU A 166 -6.19 -19.70 -17.72
CA LEU A 166 -6.66 -20.82 -18.54
C LEU A 166 -5.54 -21.84 -18.77
N LEU A 167 -4.35 -21.36 -19.13
CA LEU A 167 -3.16 -22.20 -19.29
C LEU A 167 -2.76 -22.91 -18.00
N LEU A 168 -2.79 -22.22 -16.86
CA LEU A 168 -2.47 -22.84 -15.57
C LEU A 168 -3.54 -23.83 -15.11
N ASN A 169 -4.83 -23.55 -15.37
CA ASN A 169 -5.93 -24.47 -15.10
C ASN A 169 -5.82 -25.74 -15.93
N ILE A 170 -5.45 -25.63 -17.21
CA ILE A 170 -5.19 -26.77 -18.09
C ILE A 170 -3.98 -27.56 -17.55
N TYR A 171 -2.90 -26.89 -17.17
CA TYR A 171 -1.73 -27.54 -16.59
C TYR A 171 -2.03 -28.25 -15.24
N HIS A 172 -2.85 -27.64 -14.37
CA HIS A 172 -3.24 -28.26 -13.11
C HIS A 172 -4.30 -29.36 -13.28
N SER A 173 -5.20 -29.25 -14.27
CA SER A 173 -6.12 -30.34 -14.61
C SER A 173 -5.34 -31.53 -15.17
N GLU A 174 -4.34 -31.31 -16.02
CA GLU A 174 -3.41 -32.36 -16.48
C GLU A 174 -2.72 -33.07 -15.31
N LYS A 175 -2.34 -32.35 -14.25
CA LYS A 175 -1.78 -32.96 -13.02
C LYS A 175 -2.81 -33.72 -12.17
N LYS A 176 -4.08 -33.34 -12.24
CA LYS A 176 -5.20 -34.04 -11.57
C LYS A 176 -5.72 -35.23 -12.38
N ILE A 177 -5.40 -35.31 -13.67
CA ILE A 177 -5.73 -36.44 -14.54
C ILE A 177 -4.75 -37.60 -14.26
N ASP A 178 -5.29 -38.82 -14.17
CA ASP A 178 -4.49 -40.00 -13.89
C ASP A 178 -3.50 -40.31 -15.03
N ARG A 179 -2.46 -41.08 -14.72
CA ARG A 179 -1.35 -41.31 -15.65
C ARG A 179 -1.79 -42.05 -16.92
N GLU A 180 -2.85 -42.85 -16.88
CA GLU A 180 -3.37 -43.55 -18.05
C GLU A 180 -4.14 -42.61 -18.98
N THR A 181 -5.03 -41.78 -18.43
CA THR A 181 -5.79 -40.81 -19.24
C THR A 181 -4.86 -39.79 -19.92
N ARG A 182 -3.75 -39.41 -19.27
CA ARG A 182 -2.71 -38.55 -19.88
C ARG A 182 -2.01 -39.21 -21.08
N LYS A 183 -1.68 -40.50 -20.97
CA LYS A 183 -1.04 -41.25 -22.06
C LYS A 183 -1.95 -41.40 -23.28
N GLN A 184 -3.26 -41.56 -23.07
CA GLN A 184 -4.23 -41.66 -24.17
C GLN A 184 -4.39 -40.34 -24.92
N PHE A 185 -4.29 -39.20 -24.23
CA PHE A 185 -4.34 -37.88 -24.85
C PHE A 185 -3.09 -37.57 -25.68
N GLU A 186 -1.90 -38.00 -25.23
CA GLU A 186 -0.63 -37.83 -25.99
C GLU A 186 -0.51 -38.72 -27.24
N GLN A 187 -1.41 -39.70 -27.43
CA GLN A 187 -1.43 -40.61 -28.58
C GLN A 187 -2.36 -40.17 -29.72
N TYR A 188 -3.07 -39.04 -29.55
CA TYR A 188 -3.90 -38.40 -30.56
C TYR A 188 -3.27 -37.08 -31.02
#